data_AF-A0A0C2JN02-F1
#
_entry.id   AF-A0A0C2JN02-F1
#
_cell.length_a   1.000
_cell.length_b   1.000
_cell.length_c   1.000
_cell.angle_alpha   90.00
_cell.angle_beta   90.00
_cell.angle_gamma   90.00
#
_symmetry.space_group_name_H-M   'P 1'
#
loop_
_entity.id
_entity.type
_entity.pdbx_description
1 polymer ?
#
loop_
_entity_poly.entity_id
_entity_poly.type
_entity_poly.pdbx_seq_one_letter_code
_entity_poly.pdbx_strand_id
1 'polypeptide(L)'
;MDFSAMPKKINKVLAESRSTKPIIIVLGMAGSGKTTFVKVLCKYLQSIKKKAIMINLDPAVIETGYTPDFDIRESVKYKDVMRDYKLGPNGAIMTSLNIYCTHLSSLIDKIKNPASDHE
;
A
#
# COMPACT_ATOMS: atom_id res chain seq x y z
N MET A 1 0.96 23.62 35.77
CA MET A 1 -0.45 23.27 35.51
C MET A 1 -0.52 21.78 35.32
N ASP A 2 -1.18 21.10 36.26
CA ASP A 2 -1.25 19.63 36.35
C ASP A 2 -2.23 19.09 35.29
N PHE A 3 -1.73 18.25 34.38
CA PHE A 3 -2.50 17.68 33.26
C PHE A 3 -3.33 16.44 33.67
N SER A 4 -3.26 15.98 34.92
CA SER A 4 -3.97 14.79 35.38
C SER A 4 -5.49 14.98 35.58
N ALA A 5 -5.96 16.25 35.62
CA ALA A 5 -7.36 16.59 35.85
C ALA A 5 -8.18 16.85 34.57
N MET A 6 -7.62 16.63 33.37
CA MET A 6 -8.33 16.86 32.11
C MET A 6 -9.34 15.72 31.80
N PRO A 7 -10.57 16.02 31.33
CA PRO A 7 -11.57 14.99 31.03
C PRO A 7 -11.02 13.97 30.03
N LYS A 8 -11.18 12.67 30.33
CA LYS A 8 -10.74 11.55 29.45
C LYS A 8 -11.21 11.69 28.00
N LYS A 9 -12.36 12.34 27.77
CA LYS A 9 -12.88 12.67 26.42
C LYS A 9 -11.97 13.61 25.64
N ILE A 10 -11.35 14.60 26.28
CA ILE A 10 -10.48 15.57 25.60
C ILE A 10 -9.14 14.91 25.24
N ASN A 11 -8.57 14.10 26.13
CA ASN A 11 -7.37 13.30 25.81
C ASN A 11 -7.62 12.27 24.70
N LYS A 12 -8.82 11.68 24.65
CA LYS A 12 -9.22 10.77 23.56
C LYS A 12 -9.35 11.50 22.22
N VAL A 13 -9.99 12.66 22.19
CA VAL A 13 -10.13 13.49 20.97
C VAL A 13 -8.79 14.06 20.51
N LEU A 14 -7.90 14.44 21.43
CA LEU A 14 -6.54 14.90 21.12
C LEU A 14 -5.59 13.77 20.69
N ALA A 15 -5.83 12.54 21.14
CA ALA A 15 -5.10 11.34 20.68
C ALA A 15 -5.61 10.85 19.32
N GLU A 16 -6.93 10.89 19.09
CA GLU A 16 -7.57 10.53 17.81
C GLU A 16 -7.20 11.50 16.68
N SER A 17 -6.91 12.77 17.00
CA SER A 17 -6.48 13.78 16.03
C SER A 17 -4.97 13.76 15.69
N ARG A 18 -4.18 12.83 16.25
CA ARG A 18 -2.70 12.82 16.11
C ARG A 18 -2.06 11.55 15.53
N SER A 19 -2.80 10.67 14.87
CA SER A 19 -2.19 9.53 14.16
C SER A 19 -2.77 9.30 12.76
N THR A 20 -2.88 10.35 11.95
CA THR A 20 -3.05 10.16 10.50
C THR A 20 -1.69 9.75 9.93
N LYS A 21 -1.48 8.44 9.74
CA LYS A 21 -0.32 7.95 9.00
C LYS A 21 -0.41 8.53 7.57
N PRO A 22 0.59 9.29 7.09
CA PRO A 22 0.52 9.86 5.74
C PRO A 22 0.55 8.74 4.70
N ILE A 23 -0.30 8.87 3.67
CA ILE A 23 -0.33 7.96 2.52
C ILE A 23 0.35 8.66 1.35
N ILE A 24 1.34 8.00 0.76
CA ILE A 24 2.07 8.50 -0.41
C ILE A 24 1.69 7.62 -1.59
N ILE A 25 1.00 8.21 -2.58
CA ILE A 25 0.66 7.54 -3.83
C ILE A 25 1.60 8.06 -4.91
N VAL A 26 2.38 7.16 -5.52
CA VAL A 26 3.36 7.51 -6.54
C VAL A 26 2.75 7.28 -7.93
N LEU A 27 2.54 8.36 -8.67
CA LEU A 27 1.95 8.37 -10.01
C LEU A 27 2.94 8.93 -11.04
N GLY A 28 2.77 8.59 -12.32
CA GLY A 28 3.66 9.02 -13.39
C GLY A 28 3.64 8.09 -14.61
N MET A 29 4.16 8.57 -15.74
CA MET A 29 4.23 7.82 -16.99
C MET A 29 5.06 6.52 -16.87
N ALA A 30 4.86 5.57 -17.79
CA ALA A 30 5.74 4.41 -17.90
C ALA A 30 7.20 4.87 -18.11
N GLY A 31 8.14 4.23 -17.40
CA GLY A 31 9.56 4.62 -17.47
C GLY A 31 9.97 5.84 -16.63
N SER A 32 9.05 6.57 -15.98
CA SER A 32 9.39 7.75 -15.16
C SER A 32 10.12 7.44 -13.84
N GLY A 33 10.47 6.18 -13.58
CA GLY A 33 11.22 5.78 -12.40
C GLY A 33 10.39 5.59 -11.11
N LYS A 34 9.06 5.43 -11.19
CA LYS A 34 8.19 5.24 -10.01
C LYS A 34 8.67 4.12 -9.07
N THR A 35 8.91 2.93 -9.60
CA THR A 35 9.37 1.77 -8.82
C THR A 35 10.74 2.03 -8.20
N THR A 36 11.64 2.69 -8.94
CA THR A 36 12.96 3.10 -8.46
C THR A 36 12.84 4.11 -7.31
N PHE A 37 11.94 5.08 -7.42
CA PHE A 37 11.66 6.05 -6.36
C PHE A 37 11.17 5.37 -5.09
N VAL A 38 10.17 4.48 -5.20
CA VAL A 38 9.64 3.72 -4.06
C VAL A 38 10.73 2.85 -3.42
N LYS A 39 11.57 2.20 -4.21
CA LYS A 39 12.71 1.41 -3.74
C LYS A 39 13.69 2.24 -2.90
N VAL A 40 14.08 3.43 -3.39
CA VAL A 40 15.00 4.32 -2.66
C VAL A 40 14.32 4.88 -1.40
N LEU A 41 13.06 5.27 -1.49
CA LEU A 41 12.28 5.75 -0.35
C LEU A 41 12.15 4.69 0.74
N CYS A 42 11.88 3.44 0.37
CA CYS A 42 11.83 2.31 1.30
C CYS A 42 13.16 2.13 2.05
N LYS A 43 14.28 2.11 1.32
CA LYS A 43 15.62 2.03 1.92
C LYS A 43 15.92 3.19 2.85
N TYR A 44 15.52 4.41 2.47
CA TYR A 44 15.68 5.59 3.31
C TYR A 44 14.85 5.50 4.60
N LEU A 45 13.60 5.06 4.53
CA LEU A 45 12.76 4.88 5.71
C LEU A 45 13.31 3.82 6.67
N GLN A 46 13.87 2.74 6.12
CA GLN A 46 14.56 1.71 6.90
C GLN A 46 15.82 2.26 7.60
N SER A 47 16.62 3.11 6.92
CA SER A 47 17.83 3.67 7.53
C SER A 47 17.54 4.59 8.71
N ILE A 48 16.40 5.30 8.68
CA ILE A 48 15.93 6.12 9.80
C ILE A 48 15.04 5.36 10.80
N LYS A 49 14.97 4.03 10.70
CA LYS A 49 14.17 3.12 11.55
C LYS A 49 12.68 3.49 11.63
N LYS A 50 12.11 4.07 10.57
CA LYS A 50 10.66 4.32 10.49
C LYS A 50 9.97 3.15 9.81
N LYS A 51 8.98 2.56 10.51
CA LYS A 51 8.09 1.54 9.93
C LYS A 51 7.16 2.20 8.92
N ALA A 52 7.11 1.66 7.71
CA ALA A 52 6.21 2.08 6.65
C ALA A 52 5.64 0.85 5.97
N ILE A 53 4.36 0.93 5.59
CA ILE A 53 3.67 -0.14 4.87
C ILE A 53 3.91 0.09 3.37
N MET A 54 4.48 -0.90 2.70
CA MET A 54 4.80 -0.87 1.28
C MET A 54 3.71 -1.63 0.50
N ILE A 55 3.11 -0.97 -0.49
CA ILE A 55 2.03 -1.56 -1.28
C ILE A 55 2.42 -1.50 -2.75
N ASN A 56 2.42 -2.65 -3.42
CA ASN A 56 2.55 -2.73 -4.87
C ASN A 56 1.18 -2.90 -5.52
N LEU A 57 0.82 -1.95 -6.39
CA LEU A 57 -0.42 -1.96 -7.19
C LEU A 57 -0.17 -2.19 -8.68
N ASP A 58 1.09 -2.37 -9.10
CA ASP A 58 1.41 -2.63 -10.51
C ASP A 58 1.41 -4.15 -10.78
N PRO A 59 0.45 -4.68 -11.58
CA PRO A 59 0.40 -6.11 -11.89
C PRO A 59 1.46 -6.53 -12.92
N ALA A 60 2.02 -5.59 -13.70
CA ALA A 60 2.94 -5.86 -14.80
C ALA A 60 4.42 -5.77 -14.38
N VAL A 61 4.71 -5.36 -13.13
CA VAL A 61 6.09 -5.27 -12.63
C VAL A 61 6.70 -6.65 -12.41
N ILE A 62 7.87 -6.89 -13.01
CA ILE A 62 8.60 -8.15 -12.89
C ILE A 62 9.38 -8.17 -11.56
N GLU A 63 10.14 -7.11 -11.31
CA GLU A 63 10.97 -6.96 -10.10
C GLU A 63 10.75 -5.59 -9.47
N THR A 64 10.28 -5.57 -8.22
CA THR A 64 10.04 -4.35 -7.45
C THR A 64 11.33 -3.83 -6.80
N GLY A 65 12.24 -4.72 -6.43
CA GLY A 65 13.50 -4.38 -5.75
C GLY A 65 13.31 -3.87 -4.31
N TYR A 66 12.12 -4.06 -3.74
CA TYR A 66 11.76 -3.92 -2.33
C TYR A 66 10.72 -5.00 -1.99
N THR A 67 10.55 -5.32 -0.70
CA THR A 67 9.55 -6.29 -0.22
C THR A 67 8.25 -5.54 0.10
N PRO A 68 7.21 -5.62 -0.73
CA PRO A 68 5.90 -5.08 -0.40
C PRO A 68 5.25 -5.89 0.73
N ASP A 69 4.55 -5.21 1.65
CA ASP A 69 3.65 -5.86 2.62
C ASP A 69 2.36 -6.34 1.94
N PHE A 70 1.95 -5.65 0.87
CA PHE A 70 0.80 -6.01 0.05
C PHE A 70 1.14 -5.93 -1.43
N ASP A 71 0.92 -7.01 -2.17
CA ASP A 71 1.23 -7.08 -3.60
C ASP A 71 0.02 -7.56 -4.40
N ILE A 72 -0.44 -6.74 -5.36
CA ILE A 72 -1.51 -7.12 -6.29
C ILE A 72 -1.21 -8.42 -7.04
N ARG A 73 0.06 -8.76 -7.27
CA ARG A 73 0.49 -9.96 -8.00
C ARG A 73 0.15 -11.27 -7.29
N GLU A 74 -0.07 -11.22 -5.98
CA GLU A 74 -0.52 -12.38 -5.19
C GLU A 74 -2.01 -12.67 -5.43
N SER A 75 -2.82 -11.62 -5.63
CA SER A 75 -4.25 -11.75 -5.88
C SER A 75 -4.56 -11.97 -7.36
N VAL A 76 -3.80 -11.32 -8.26
CA VAL A 76 -4.08 -11.33 -9.69
C VAL A 76 -2.80 -11.57 -10.49
N LYS A 77 -2.78 -12.70 -11.21
CA LYS A 77 -1.67 -13.06 -12.09
C LYS A 77 -1.87 -12.45 -13.47
N TYR A 78 -1.12 -11.38 -13.74
CA TYR A 78 -1.16 -10.64 -15.01
C TYR A 78 -1.08 -11.52 -16.26
N LYS A 79 -0.18 -12.51 -16.27
CA LYS A 79 -0.02 -13.44 -17.42
C LYS A 79 -1.25 -14.32 -17.65
N ASP A 80 -1.91 -14.75 -16.57
CA ASP A 80 -3.11 -15.56 -16.65
C ASP A 80 -4.28 -14.71 -17.15
N VAL A 81 -4.41 -13.47 -16.65
CA VAL A 81 -5.42 -12.50 -17.15
C VAL A 81 -5.26 -12.24 -18.65
N MET A 82 -4.03 -12.06 -19.14
CA MET A 82 -3.77 -11.91 -20.58
C MET A 82 -4.24 -13.12 -21.40
N ARG A 83 -3.94 -14.33 -20.91
CA ARG A 83 -4.25 -15.59 -21.61
C ARG A 83 -5.75 -15.88 -21.59
N ASP A 84 -6.37 -15.82 -20.42
CA ASP A 84 -7.72 -16.30 -20.18
C ASP A 84 -8.76 -15.34 -20.78
N TYR A 85 -8.51 -14.03 -20.71
CA TYR A 85 -9.37 -13.01 -21.32
C TYR A 85 -8.92 -12.60 -22.73
N LYS A 86 -7.85 -13.19 -23.27
CA LYS A 86 -7.27 -12.87 -24.60
C LYS A 86 -7.02 -11.38 -24.80
N LEU A 87 -6.47 -10.74 -23.77
CA LEU A 87 -6.25 -9.29 -23.75
C LEU A 87 -4.81 -8.94 -24.15
N GLY A 88 -4.67 -7.81 -24.84
CA GLY A 88 -3.38 -7.15 -24.99
C GLY A 88 -2.86 -6.60 -23.65
N PRO A 89 -1.59 -6.12 -23.60
CA PRO A 89 -0.94 -5.72 -22.35
C PRO A 89 -1.73 -4.68 -21.55
N ASN A 90 -2.21 -3.64 -22.23
CA ASN A 90 -2.97 -2.56 -21.60
C ASN A 90 -4.34 -3.03 -21.09
N GLY A 91 -5.01 -3.91 -21.84
CA GLY A 91 -6.30 -4.49 -21.44
C GLY A 91 -6.13 -5.36 -20.19
N ALA A 92 -5.07 -6.17 -20.15
CA ALA A 92 -4.79 -7.00 -18.99
C ALA A 92 -4.43 -6.20 -17.73
N ILE A 93 -3.75 -5.05 -17.86
CA ILE A 93 -3.52 -4.14 -16.72
C ILE A 93 -4.85 -3.66 -16.14
N MET A 94 -5.74 -3.13 -17.00
CA MET A 94 -7.04 -2.62 -16.56
C MET A 94 -7.92 -3.70 -15.94
N THR A 95 -7.99 -4.87 -16.57
CA THR A 95 -8.74 -6.00 -16.03
C THR A 95 -8.16 -6.49 -14.71
N SER A 96 -6.83 -6.52 -14.57
CA SER A 96 -6.19 -6.93 -13.31
C SER A 96 -6.52 -5.96 -12.17
N LEU A 97 -6.47 -4.65 -12.44
CA LEU A 97 -6.88 -3.63 -11.48
C LEU A 97 -8.36 -3.75 -11.12
N ASN A 98 -9.23 -4.02 -12.10
CA ASN A 98 -10.66 -4.19 -11.86
C ASN A 98 -10.99 -5.41 -10.99
N ILE A 99 -10.30 -6.53 -11.23
CA ILE A 99 -10.41 -7.72 -10.37
C ILE A 99 -9.93 -7.38 -8.95
N TYR A 100 -8.83 -6.64 -8.81
CA TYR A 100 -8.31 -6.27 -7.49
C TYR A 100 -9.22 -5.32 -6.71
N CYS A 101 -10.00 -4.46 -7.39
CA CYS A 101 -10.93 -3.54 -6.74
C CYS A 101 -11.94 -4.25 -5.81
N THR A 102 -12.28 -5.52 -6.07
CA THR A 102 -13.18 -6.30 -5.20
C THR A 102 -12.55 -6.64 -3.85
N HIS A 103 -11.22 -6.69 -3.78
CA HIS A 103 -10.44 -6.99 -2.57
C HIS A 103 -9.90 -5.74 -1.86
N LEU A 104 -10.12 -4.55 -2.45
CA LEU A 104 -9.57 -3.29 -1.94
C LEU A 104 -10.11 -2.93 -0.55
N SER A 105 -11.35 -3.30 -0.22
CA SER A 105 -11.92 -3.14 1.11
C SER A 105 -11.11 -3.90 2.17
N SER A 106 -10.75 -5.16 1.88
CA SER A 106 -9.92 -5.97 2.78
C SER A 106 -8.53 -5.39 2.97
N LEU A 107 -7.93 -4.82 1.91
CA LEU A 107 -6.64 -4.12 2.01
C LEU A 107 -6.74 -2.91 2.95
N ILE A 108 -7.79 -2.09 2.81
CA ILE A 108 -8.00 -0.91 3.66
C ILE A 108 -8.14 -1.31 5.13
N ASP A 109 -8.85 -2.39 5.41
CA ASP A 109 -9.04 -2.89 6.77
C ASP A 109 -7.71 -3.36 7.38
N LYS A 110 -6.87 -4.05 6.61
CA LYS A 110 -5.51 -4.43 7.04
C LYS A 110 -4.60 -3.23 7.30
N ILE A 111 -4.70 -2.17 6.49
CA ILE A 111 -3.93 -0.92 6.70
C ILE A 111 -4.36 -0.21 7.98
N LYS A 112 -5.67 -0.21 8.27
CA LYS A 112 -6.24 0.38 9.49
C LYS A 112 -5.86 -0.41 10.74
N ASN A 113 -5.79 -1.73 10.64
CA ASN A 113 -5.56 -2.61 11.79
C ASN A 113 -4.33 -3.52 11.58
N PRO A 114 -3.11 -2.97 11.65
CA PRO A 114 -1.88 -3.72 11.37
C PRO A 114 -1.49 -4.74 12.47
N ALA A 115 -2.37 -5.02 13.44
CA ALA A 115 -2.09 -5.84 14.62
C ALA A 115 -2.57 -7.30 14.51
N SER A 116 -3.22 -7.70 13.42
CA SER A 116 -3.80 -9.06 13.28
C SER A 116 -2.87 -10.11 12.66
N ASP A 117 -1.75 -9.72 12.06
CA ASP A 117 -0.95 -10.61 11.20
C ASP A 117 0.48 -10.85 11.74
N HIS A 118 0.70 -10.64 13.04
CA HIS A 118 1.91 -11.11 13.75
C HIS A 118 1.53 -12.20 14.75
N GLU A 119 1.19 -13.38 14.25
CA GLU A 119 1.27 -14.65 14.99
C GLU A 119 1.81 -15.75 14.06
#